data_AF-A0A0G4AQ30-F1
#
_entry.id   AF-A0A0G4AQ30-F1
#
_cell.length_a   1.000
_cell.length_b   1.000
_cell.length_c   1.000
_cell.angle_alpha   90.00
_cell.angle_beta   90.00
_cell.angle_gamma   90.00
#
_symmetry.space_group_name_H-M   'P 1'
#
loop_
_entity.id
_entity.type
_entity.pdbx_description
1 polymer ?
#
loop_
_entity_poly.entity_id
_entity_poly.type
_entity_poly.pdbx_seq_one_letter_code
_entity_poly.pdbx_strand_id
1 'polypeptide(L)'
;MASLRRALISAQRILKYTSSLNRINIFSSPSSQSHLLFRPAYGWVSRFSTTTQSMDIDFSSEESKRRLCNRLLYRSKQRGFLELDLVLGKWVEKHIYSMDENGIKALVDVLGLENPDLWRWLTGQEPAPEAVNGNPVFIAIHNKVMNNLENHASPETRAVAGQPWVRGWDDFKKGRDSPITGNQ
;
A
#
# COMPACT_ATOMS: atom_id res chain seq x y z
N MET A 1 11.05 -37.03 -42.57
CA MET A 1 11.40 -37.62 -41.27
C MET A 1 11.38 -36.51 -40.22
N ALA A 2 10.26 -36.36 -39.51
CA ALA A 2 10.02 -35.27 -38.56
C ALA A 2 10.50 -35.67 -37.16
N SER A 3 11.37 -34.86 -36.55
CA SER A 3 11.97 -35.12 -35.24
C SER A 3 11.12 -34.49 -34.12
N LEU A 4 10.48 -35.35 -33.32
CA LEU A 4 9.77 -34.98 -32.10
C LEU A 4 10.77 -34.78 -30.96
N ARG A 5 10.96 -33.54 -30.50
CA ARG A 5 11.73 -33.24 -29.29
C ARG A 5 10.82 -33.35 -28.06
N ARG A 6 10.98 -34.43 -27.30
CA ARG A 6 10.38 -34.61 -25.97
C ARG A 6 11.17 -33.79 -24.95
N ALA A 7 10.52 -32.86 -24.26
CA ALA A 7 11.07 -32.17 -23.08
C ALA A 7 10.47 -32.81 -21.82
N LEU A 8 11.34 -33.37 -20.96
CA LEU A 8 10.99 -33.86 -19.64
C LEU A 8 11.22 -32.72 -18.63
N ILE A 9 10.15 -32.18 -18.06
CA ILE A 9 10.23 -31.21 -16.97
C ILE A 9 10.23 -32.01 -15.65
N SER A 10 11.37 -32.02 -14.97
CA SER A 10 11.53 -32.59 -13.64
C SER A 10 10.87 -31.68 -12.59
N ALA A 11 9.75 -32.11 -12.03
CA ALA A 11 9.12 -31.45 -10.89
C ALA A 11 9.70 -32.01 -9.58
N GLN A 12 10.62 -31.28 -8.94
CA GLN A 12 11.01 -31.56 -7.55
C GLN A 12 10.12 -30.74 -6.61
N ARG A 13 9.04 -31.37 -6.14
CA ARG A 13 8.16 -30.86 -5.09
C ARG A 13 8.59 -31.49 -3.77
N ILE A 14 9.35 -30.78 -2.95
CA ILE A 14 9.66 -31.18 -1.57
C ILE A 14 9.45 -29.97 -0.67
N LEU A 15 8.40 -30.01 0.16
CA LEU A 15 8.45 -29.56 1.55
C LEU A 15 7.39 -30.35 2.33
N LYS A 16 7.87 -31.25 3.20
CA LYS A 16 7.08 -31.85 4.27
C LYS A 16 7.17 -30.91 5.47
N TYR A 17 6.02 -30.44 5.95
CA TYR A 17 5.89 -29.83 7.27
C TYR A 17 5.53 -30.92 8.29
N THR A 18 6.25 -30.97 9.42
CA THR A 18 5.78 -31.61 10.64
C THR A 18 6.19 -30.75 11.83
N SER A 19 5.19 -30.27 12.56
CA SER A 19 5.29 -29.48 13.78
C SER A 19 5.11 -30.36 15.03
N SER A 20 5.83 -29.98 16.10
CA SER A 20 5.62 -30.33 17.53
C SER A 20 5.91 -31.80 17.93
N LEU A 21 6.31 -32.18 19.15
CA LEU A 21 6.26 -31.61 20.50
C LEU A 21 7.15 -32.48 21.44
N ASN A 22 7.82 -31.90 22.45
CA ASN A 22 8.19 -32.47 23.80
C ASN A 22 9.50 -31.83 24.33
N ARG A 23 9.50 -31.04 25.41
CA ARG A 23 9.30 -31.31 26.86
C ARG A 23 10.61 -31.70 27.59
N ILE A 24 11.14 -30.68 28.29
CA ILE A 24 11.82 -30.63 29.61
C ILE A 24 13.00 -31.59 29.89
N ASN A 25 14.18 -31.02 30.21
CA ASN A 25 14.96 -31.44 31.38
C ASN A 25 15.93 -30.36 31.91
N ILE A 26 16.30 -30.56 33.17
CA ILE A 26 16.75 -29.64 34.24
C ILE A 26 18.28 -29.75 34.45
N PHE A 27 18.91 -28.61 34.73
CA PHE A 27 20.22 -28.34 35.39
C PHE A 27 21.53 -28.94 34.86
N SER A 28 22.50 -28.06 34.59
CA SER A 28 23.75 -27.87 35.37
C SER A 28 24.82 -27.11 34.55
N SER A 29 25.50 -26.17 35.19
CA SER A 29 26.73 -25.49 34.73
C SER A 29 27.84 -25.77 35.76
N PRO A 30 29.11 -25.39 35.55
CA PRO A 30 29.92 -25.21 34.33
C PRO A 30 31.31 -25.92 34.44
N SER A 31 32.00 -26.16 33.33
CA SER A 31 33.49 -26.10 33.28
C SER A 31 34.04 -26.27 31.86
N SER A 32 34.79 -25.24 31.43
CA SER A 32 36.01 -25.26 30.60
C SER A 32 36.17 -26.31 29.49
N GLN A 33 36.23 -25.86 28.24
CA GLN A 33 37.42 -26.01 27.37
C GLN A 33 37.20 -25.38 25.99
N SER A 34 38.26 -24.73 25.54
CA SER A 34 38.42 -23.89 24.36
C SER A 34 38.66 -24.69 23.08
N HIS A 35 37.80 -24.56 22.07
CA HIS A 35 38.17 -24.85 20.68
C HIS A 35 37.47 -23.85 19.74
N LEU A 36 38.25 -22.88 19.25
CA LEU A 36 37.86 -21.92 18.24
C LEU A 36 37.68 -22.65 16.89
N LEU A 37 36.45 -22.97 16.53
CA LEU A 37 36.13 -23.35 15.15
C LEU A 37 35.74 -22.10 14.38
N PHE A 38 36.66 -21.67 13.53
CA PHE A 38 36.45 -20.73 12.44
C PHE A 38 35.25 -21.21 11.60
N ARG A 39 34.07 -20.68 11.88
CA ARG A 39 32.88 -20.82 11.04
C ARG A 39 33.01 -19.77 9.94
N PRO A 40 33.02 -20.15 8.65
CA PRO A 40 33.08 -19.16 7.59
C PRO A 40 31.75 -18.42 7.61
N ALA A 41 31.81 -17.12 7.87
CA ALA A 41 30.70 -16.21 7.71
C ALA A 41 30.44 -16.02 6.21
N TYR A 42 29.75 -16.98 5.59
CA TYR A 42 29.03 -16.69 4.35
C TYR A 42 27.92 -15.73 4.76
N GLY A 43 28.16 -14.44 4.51
CA GLY A 43 27.31 -13.34 4.90
C GLY A 43 25.89 -13.55 4.40
N TRP A 44 25.02 -14.00 5.31
CA TRP A 44 23.61 -13.71 5.22
C TRP A 44 23.49 -12.19 5.30
N VAL A 45 23.44 -11.53 4.15
CA VAL A 45 23.16 -10.11 4.10
C VAL A 45 21.67 -9.96 4.44
N SER A 46 21.38 -9.91 5.74
CA SER A 46 20.12 -9.42 6.24
C SER A 46 20.21 -7.91 6.13
N ARG A 47 19.79 -7.37 4.99
CA ARG A 47 19.56 -5.94 4.81
C ARG A 47 18.11 -5.70 4.43
N PHE A 48 17.20 -6.23 5.23
CA PHE A 48 15.91 -5.58 5.39
C PHE A 48 16.07 -4.51 6.48
N SER A 49 16.93 -3.52 6.20
CA SER A 49 16.87 -2.26 6.93
C SER A 49 15.66 -1.53 6.40
N THR A 50 14.60 -1.48 7.21
CA THR A 50 13.51 -0.51 7.07
C THR A 50 14.06 0.87 7.40
N THR A 51 14.97 1.37 6.56
CA THR A 51 15.32 2.79 6.60
C THR A 51 14.09 3.50 6.07
N THR A 52 13.34 4.13 6.97
CA THR A 52 12.42 5.22 6.62
C THR A 52 13.20 6.15 5.70
N GLN A 53 12.96 6.03 4.41
CA GLN A 53 13.71 6.69 3.38
C GLN A 53 13.32 8.17 3.48
N SER A 54 14.06 8.94 4.28
CA SER A 54 13.95 10.39 4.27
C SER A 54 14.22 10.80 2.84
N MET A 55 13.18 11.20 2.12
CA MET A 55 13.37 11.71 0.78
C MET A 55 14.06 13.05 0.95
N ASP A 56 15.37 13.09 0.72
CA ASP A 56 16.12 14.33 0.65
C ASP A 56 15.59 15.07 -0.58
N ILE A 57 14.74 16.07 -0.31
CA ILE A 57 14.10 16.87 -1.35
C ILE A 57 15.13 17.91 -1.81
N ASP A 58 15.89 17.58 -2.84
CA ASP A 58 16.86 18.48 -3.44
C ASP A 58 16.18 19.45 -4.43
N PHE A 59 16.04 20.72 -4.01
CA PHE A 59 15.58 21.83 -4.84
C PHE A 59 16.72 22.70 -5.41
N SER A 60 17.98 22.30 -5.27
CA SER A 60 19.14 23.14 -5.67
C SER A 60 19.22 23.42 -7.16
N SER A 61 18.63 22.56 -8.00
CA SER A 61 18.59 22.73 -9.45
C SER A 61 17.20 22.50 -10.04
N GLU A 62 16.87 23.24 -11.10
CA GLU A 62 15.61 23.07 -11.86
C GLU A 62 15.44 21.65 -12.40
N GLU A 63 16.55 21.01 -12.76
CA GLU A 63 16.55 19.63 -13.24
C GLU A 63 16.28 18.63 -12.10
N SER A 64 16.81 18.86 -10.89
CA SER A 64 16.46 18.08 -9.69
C SER A 64 14.96 18.19 -9.39
N LYS A 65 14.41 19.41 -9.41
CA LYS A 65 12.98 19.68 -9.21
C LYS A 65 12.12 18.96 -10.25
N ARG A 66 12.49 19.05 -11.54
CA ARG A 66 11.77 18.34 -12.62
C ARG A 66 11.74 16.83 -12.42
N ARG A 67 12.88 16.22 -12.04
CA ARG A 67 12.98 14.77 -11.77
C ARG A 67 12.12 14.36 -10.59
N LEU A 68 12.11 15.16 -9.52
CA LEU A 68 11.25 14.95 -8.36
C LEU A 68 9.77 14.99 -8.76
N CYS A 69 9.36 16.04 -9.48
CA CYS A 69 7.98 16.19 -9.93
C CYS A 69 7.53 14.99 -10.77
N ASN A 70 8.34 14.58 -11.74
CA ASN A 70 8.04 13.40 -12.57
C ASN A 70 7.91 12.12 -11.74
N ARG A 71 8.76 11.95 -10.73
CA ARG A 71 8.71 10.78 -9.83
C ARG A 71 7.43 10.75 -9.01
N LEU A 72 7.03 11.89 -8.44
CA LEU A 72 5.79 11.99 -7.65
C LEU A 72 4.55 11.80 -8.53
N LEU A 73 4.54 12.39 -9.72
CA LEU A 73 3.47 12.21 -10.69
C LEU A 73 3.34 10.73 -11.08
N TYR A 74 4.45 10.07 -11.39
CA TYR A 74 4.45 8.63 -11.69
C TYR A 74 3.92 7.81 -10.51
N ARG A 75 4.43 8.05 -9.30
CA ARG A 75 4.01 7.34 -8.08
C ARG A 75 2.53 7.54 -7.77
N SER A 76 1.96 8.71 -8.09
CA SER A 76 0.54 9.00 -7.92
C SER A 76 -0.38 8.25 -8.89
N LYS A 77 0.15 7.76 -10.02
CA LYS A 77 -0.61 7.10 -11.10
C LYS A 77 -0.40 5.58 -11.16
N GLN A 78 0.53 5.03 -10.38
CA GLN A 78 1.02 3.65 -10.51
C GLN A 78 0.91 2.89 -9.19
N ARG A 79 -0.28 2.94 -8.57
CA ARG A 79 -0.51 2.30 -7.28
C ARG A 79 -1.23 0.95 -7.42
N GLY A 80 -1.77 0.65 -8.60
CA GLY A 80 -2.53 -0.58 -8.85
C GLY A 80 -3.99 -0.49 -8.39
N PHE A 81 -4.48 0.73 -8.12
CA PHE A 81 -5.86 0.99 -7.77
C PHE A 81 -6.38 2.13 -8.66
N LEU A 82 -7.06 1.76 -9.74
CA LEU A 82 -7.36 2.66 -10.85
C LEU A 82 -8.13 3.92 -10.40
N GLU A 83 -9.11 3.75 -9.52
CA GLU A 83 -9.95 4.80 -8.97
C GLU A 83 -9.11 5.84 -8.23
N LEU A 84 -8.22 5.35 -7.35
CA LEU A 84 -7.30 6.18 -6.60
C LEU A 84 -6.28 6.86 -7.53
N ASP A 85 -5.74 6.13 -8.50
CA ASP A 85 -4.78 6.64 -9.49
C ASP A 85 -5.39 7.76 -10.34
N LEU A 86 -6.67 7.67 -10.71
CA LEU A 86 -7.38 8.72 -11.45
C LEU A 86 -7.60 9.96 -10.60
N VAL A 87 -8.02 9.81 -9.35
CA VAL A 87 -8.28 10.93 -8.44
C VAL A 87 -6.98 11.64 -8.08
N LEU A 88 -5.98 10.90 -7.57
CA LEU A 88 -4.69 11.45 -7.17
C LEU A 88 -3.92 11.97 -8.38
N GLY A 89 -3.80 11.17 -9.44
CA GLY A 89 -3.03 11.54 -10.62
C GLY A 89 -3.52 12.85 -11.25
N LYS A 90 -4.84 13.02 -11.41
CA LYS A 90 -5.43 14.26 -11.94
C LYS A 90 -5.24 15.46 -11.00
N TRP A 91 -5.24 15.23 -9.68
CA TRP A 91 -5.02 16.31 -8.72
C TRP A 91 -3.55 16.74 -8.74
N VAL A 92 -2.61 15.79 -8.66
CA VAL A 92 -1.16 16.04 -8.64
C VAL A 92 -0.73 16.74 -9.93
N GLU A 93 -1.17 16.27 -11.09
CA GLU A 93 -0.83 16.87 -12.39
C GLU A 93 -1.16 18.36 -12.47
N LYS A 94 -2.25 18.80 -11.82
CA LYS A 94 -2.69 20.21 -11.82
C LYS A 94 -1.93 21.09 -10.83
N HIS A 95 -1.44 20.54 -9.73
CA HIS A 95 -0.88 21.34 -8.63
C HIS A 95 0.64 21.22 -8.52
N ILE A 96 1.26 20.18 -9.08
CA ILE A 96 2.68 19.86 -8.88
C ILE A 96 3.65 20.97 -9.31
N TYR A 97 3.29 21.74 -10.33
CA TYR A 97 4.12 22.84 -10.84
C TYR A 97 4.00 24.13 -10.02
N SER A 98 2.94 24.27 -9.22
CA SER A 98 2.62 25.48 -8.46
C SER A 98 2.73 25.29 -6.95
N MET A 99 3.12 24.10 -6.47
CA MET A 99 3.28 23.81 -5.04
C MET A 99 4.63 24.25 -4.50
N ASP A 100 4.62 24.72 -3.25
CA ASP A 100 5.80 25.04 -2.46
C ASP A 100 6.46 23.77 -1.91
N GLU A 101 7.67 23.90 -1.35
CA GLU A 101 8.44 22.80 -0.75
C GLU A 101 7.64 22.07 0.34
N ASN A 102 6.93 22.81 1.18
CA ASN A 102 6.05 22.26 2.22
C ASN A 102 4.89 21.46 1.63
N GLY A 103 4.32 21.92 0.51
CA GLY A 103 3.26 21.21 -0.20
C GLY A 103 3.76 19.92 -0.83
N ILE A 104 4.99 19.93 -1.37
CA ILE A 104 5.63 18.73 -1.91
C ILE A 104 5.91 17.71 -0.80
N LYS A 105 6.39 18.14 0.37
CA LYS A 105 6.58 17.26 1.52
C LYS A 105 5.26 16.66 1.99
N ALA A 106 4.22 17.49 2.10
CA ALA A 106 2.89 17.04 2.44
C ALA A 106 2.33 16.02 1.42
N LEU A 107 2.59 16.21 0.12
CA LEU A 107 2.21 15.25 -0.92
C LEU A 107 2.97 13.93 -0.78
N VAL A 108 4.26 13.99 -0.48
CA VAL A 108 5.08 12.80 -0.22
C VAL A 108 4.49 11.97 0.92
N ASP A 109 4.11 12.63 2.02
CA ASP A 109 3.52 11.97 3.18
C ASP A 109 2.22 11.25 2.79
N VAL A 110 1.35 11.89 2.00
CA VAL A 110 0.10 11.28 1.50
C VAL A 110 0.37 10.10 0.57
N LEU A 111 1.37 10.20 -0.31
CA LEU A 111 1.75 9.11 -1.22
C LEU A 111 2.49 7.96 -0.52
N GLY A 112 2.88 8.13 0.74
CA GLY A 112 3.44 7.09 1.60
C GLY A 112 2.40 6.21 2.29
N LEU A 113 1.13 6.65 2.35
CA LEU A 113 0.04 5.93 3.02
C LEU A 113 -0.39 4.68 2.24
N GLU A 114 -0.96 3.70 2.93
CA GLU A 114 -1.49 2.49 2.29
C GLU A 114 -2.70 2.80 1.41
N ASN A 115 -2.79 2.13 0.24
CA ASN A 115 -3.84 2.42 -0.74
C ASN A 115 -5.27 2.17 -0.22
N PRO A 116 -5.58 1.04 0.45
CA PRO A 116 -6.95 0.74 0.89
C PRO A 116 -7.45 1.77 1.90
N ASP A 117 -6.62 2.07 2.89
CA ASP A 117 -6.96 3.00 3.97
C ASP A 117 -7.12 4.42 3.44
N LEU A 118 -6.19 4.86 2.58
CA LEU A 118 -6.28 6.17 1.94
C LEU A 118 -7.58 6.33 1.16
N TRP A 119 -8.01 5.29 0.43
CA TRP A 119 -9.27 5.34 -0.31
C TRP A 119 -10.49 5.41 0.59
N ARG A 120 -10.51 4.66 1.70
CA ARG A 120 -11.61 4.73 2.70
C ARG A 120 -11.73 6.11 3.30
N TRP A 121 -10.61 6.74 3.64
CA TRP A 121 -10.60 8.09 4.19
C TRP A 121 -11.04 9.13 3.16
N LEU A 122 -10.57 9.03 1.91
CA LEU A 122 -10.94 9.96 0.83
C LEU A 122 -12.43 9.90 0.47
N THR A 123 -13.03 8.72 0.57
CA THR A 123 -14.46 8.51 0.25
C THR A 123 -15.39 8.74 1.44
N GLY A 124 -14.85 9.06 2.63
CA GLY A 124 -15.64 9.29 3.84
C GLY A 124 -16.19 8.01 4.50
N GLN A 125 -15.69 6.84 4.12
CA GLN A 125 -16.11 5.56 4.68
C GLN A 125 -15.61 5.38 6.11
N GLU A 126 -14.39 5.82 6.37
CA GLU A 126 -13.78 5.81 7.70
C GLU A 126 -13.20 7.20 8.00
N PRO A 127 -13.26 7.66 9.26
CA PRO A 127 -12.61 8.91 9.65
C PRO A 127 -11.09 8.77 9.52
N ALA A 128 -10.47 9.74 8.87
CA ALA A 128 -9.01 9.80 8.76
C ALA A 128 -8.37 10.03 10.14
N PRO A 129 -7.24 9.36 10.47
CA PRO A 129 -6.47 9.67 11.67
C PRO A 129 -6.04 11.14 11.69
N GLU A 130 -5.89 11.70 12.90
CA GLU A 130 -5.55 13.13 13.09
C GLU A 130 -4.24 13.52 12.37
N ALA A 131 -3.26 12.61 12.35
CA ALA A 131 -1.99 12.80 11.63
C ALA A 131 -2.16 13.01 10.12
N VAL A 132 -3.17 12.38 9.51
CA VAL A 132 -3.46 12.50 8.08
C VAL A 132 -4.38 13.70 7.82
N ASN A 133 -5.34 13.93 8.72
CA ASN A 133 -6.30 15.02 8.59
C ASN A 133 -5.64 16.41 8.72
N GLY A 134 -4.50 16.52 9.41
CA GLY A 134 -3.72 17.77 9.47
C GLY A 134 -2.96 18.12 8.19
N ASN A 135 -2.90 17.22 7.19
CA ASN A 135 -2.13 17.42 5.98
C ASN A 135 -2.91 18.26 4.94
N PRO A 136 -2.36 19.39 4.44
CA PRO A 136 -3.09 20.28 3.53
C PRO A 136 -3.40 19.62 2.18
N VAL A 137 -2.53 18.74 1.69
CA VAL A 137 -2.72 18.03 0.42
C VAL A 137 -3.86 17.01 0.56
N PHE A 138 -3.89 16.28 1.68
CA PHE A 138 -4.97 15.34 1.97
C PHE A 138 -6.33 16.06 2.02
N ILE A 139 -6.43 17.15 2.79
CA ILE A 139 -7.66 17.96 2.89
C ILE A 139 -8.12 18.43 1.50
N ALA A 140 -7.21 18.94 0.68
CA ALA A 140 -7.54 19.43 -0.66
C ALA A 140 -8.09 18.33 -1.59
N ILE A 141 -7.51 17.12 -1.53
CA ILE A 141 -7.97 15.98 -2.32
C ILE A 141 -9.31 15.49 -1.77
N HIS A 142 -9.44 15.33 -0.45
CA HIS A 142 -10.67 14.90 0.22
C HIS A 142 -11.85 15.82 -0.13
N ASN A 143 -11.67 17.14 -0.02
CA ASN A 143 -12.70 18.11 -0.40
C ASN A 143 -13.11 17.98 -1.87
N LYS A 144 -12.16 17.72 -2.76
CA LYS A 144 -12.46 17.52 -4.17
C LYS A 144 -13.27 16.24 -4.43
N VAL A 145 -12.95 15.16 -3.71
CA VAL A 145 -13.71 13.90 -3.79
C VAL A 145 -15.12 14.10 -3.24
N MET A 146 -15.26 14.74 -2.07
CA MET A 146 -16.55 15.03 -1.47
C MET A 146 -17.44 15.90 -2.36
N ASN A 147 -16.88 16.97 -2.93
CA ASN A 147 -17.62 17.79 -3.91
C ASN A 147 -18.04 16.98 -5.14
N ASN A 148 -17.24 16.01 -5.59
CA ASN A 148 -17.61 15.16 -6.71
C ASN A 148 -18.75 14.19 -6.35
N LEU A 149 -18.70 13.61 -5.14
CA LEU A 149 -19.77 12.76 -4.61
C LEU A 149 -21.08 13.54 -4.43
N GLU A 150 -21.01 14.80 -4.01
CA GLU A 150 -22.18 15.67 -3.88
C GLU A 150 -22.85 15.98 -5.21
N ASN A 151 -22.06 16.18 -6.27
CA ASN A 151 -22.59 16.54 -7.58
C ASN A 151 -23.07 15.34 -8.41
N HIS A 152 -22.52 14.13 -8.18
CA HIS A 152 -22.73 12.99 -9.06
C HIS A 152 -23.29 11.74 -8.38
N ALA A 153 -23.39 11.69 -7.05
CA ALA A 153 -23.91 10.53 -6.32
C ALA A 153 -25.09 10.90 -5.42
N SER A 154 -26.16 10.10 -5.48
CA SER A 154 -27.28 10.22 -4.54
C SER A 154 -26.83 9.88 -3.12
N PRO A 155 -27.36 10.54 -2.07
CA PRO A 155 -26.98 10.26 -0.69
C PRO A 155 -27.23 8.80 -0.27
N GLU A 156 -28.28 8.17 -0.81
CA GLU A 156 -28.69 6.81 -0.50
C GLU A 156 -27.72 5.73 -1.01
N THR A 157 -26.93 6.05 -2.05
CA THR A 157 -25.92 5.13 -2.62
C THR A 157 -24.54 5.32 -1.99
N ARG A 158 -24.39 6.28 -1.07
CA ARG A 158 -23.12 6.51 -0.37
C ARG A 158 -22.92 5.45 0.71
N ALA A 159 -21.67 5.05 0.87
CA ALA A 159 -21.29 4.20 1.98
C ALA A 159 -21.50 4.94 3.31
N VAL A 160 -22.17 4.30 4.26
CA VAL A 160 -22.36 4.83 5.61
C VAL A 160 -21.03 4.78 6.36
N ALA A 161 -20.65 5.87 7.02
CA ALA A 161 -19.42 5.94 7.79
C ALA A 161 -19.36 4.80 8.82
N GLY A 162 -18.25 4.07 8.85
CA GLY A 162 -18.00 2.95 9.75
C GLY A 162 -18.62 1.61 9.32
N GLN A 163 -19.31 1.54 8.19
CA GLN A 163 -19.79 0.27 7.62
C GLN A 163 -18.79 -0.29 6.60
N PRO A 164 -18.53 -1.62 6.59
CA PRO A 164 -17.68 -2.23 5.58
C PRO A 164 -18.33 -2.13 4.19
N TRP A 165 -17.52 -2.25 3.13
CA TRP A 165 -18.00 -2.28 1.75
C TRP A 165 -19.12 -3.32 1.62
N VAL A 166 -20.25 -2.92 1.02
CA VAL A 166 -21.24 -3.87 0.52
C VAL A 166 -20.53 -4.70 -0.53
N ARG A 167 -20.17 -5.93 -0.15
CA ARG A 167 -19.53 -6.87 -1.05
C ARG A 167 -20.62 -7.31 -2.01
N GLY A 168 -20.63 -6.79 -3.24
CA GLY A 168 -21.59 -7.16 -4.31
C GLY A 168 -21.53 -8.63 -4.75
N TRP A 169 -20.86 -9.48 -3.97
CA TRP A 169 -20.85 -10.93 -4.12
C TRP A 169 -21.70 -11.62 -3.04
N ASP A 170 -22.27 -10.87 -2.08
CA ASP A 170 -23.26 -11.38 -1.12
C ASP A 170 -24.71 -11.25 -1.64
N ASP A 171 -24.89 -10.75 -2.87
CA ASP A 171 -26.17 -10.55 -3.57
C ASP A 171 -26.92 -11.86 -3.86
N PHE A 172 -26.29 -13.03 -3.65
CA PHE A 172 -26.95 -14.33 -3.74
C PHE A 172 -28.07 -14.52 -2.69
N LYS A 173 -28.12 -13.66 -1.67
CA LYS A 173 -29.26 -13.55 -0.75
C LYS A 173 -30.21 -12.45 -1.18
N LYS A 174 -30.85 -12.62 -2.34
CA LYS A 174 -31.99 -11.78 -2.78
C LYS A 174 -33.19 -12.01 -1.84
N GLY A 175 -33.16 -11.41 -0.66
CA GLY A 175 -34.23 -11.38 0.34
C GLY A 175 -35.02 -10.08 0.28
N ARG A 176 -36.13 -10.01 1.04
CA ARG A 176 -37.05 -8.87 1.12
C ARG A 176 -36.40 -7.53 1.53
N ASP A 177 -35.18 -7.57 2.03
CA ASP A 177 -34.42 -6.41 2.56
C ASP A 177 -33.33 -5.90 1.60
N SER A 178 -33.41 -6.24 0.32
CA SER A 178 -32.44 -5.75 -0.67
C SER A 178 -32.61 -4.23 -0.91
N PRO A 179 -31.53 -3.44 -1.06
CA PRO A 179 -31.62 -2.02 -1.40
C PRO A 179 -32.40 -1.80 -2.70
N ILE A 180 -33.38 -0.89 -2.67
CA ILE A 180 -34.28 -0.60 -3.81
C ILE A 180 -33.52 0.01 -4.99
N THR A 181 -32.41 0.69 -4.71
CA THR A 181 -31.56 1.34 -5.71
C THR A 181 -30.14 0.79 -5.62
N GLY A 182 -29.69 0.17 -6.69
CA GLY A 182 -28.29 -0.19 -6.93
C GLY A 182 -27.94 0.18 -8.37
N ASN A 183 -26.65 0.43 -8.63
CA ASN A 183 -26.14 0.71 -9.98
C ASN A 183 -26.43 -0.49 -10.88
N GLN A 184 -27.47 -0.37 -11.72
CA GLN A 184 -27.65 -1.19 -12.91
C GLN A 184 -26.90 -0.59 -14.08
#